data_AF-A0AAJ7N374-F1
#
_entry.id   AF-A0AAJ7N374-F1
#
_cell.length_a   1.000
_cell.length_b   1.000
_cell.length_c   1.000
_cell.angle_alpha   90.00
_cell.angle_beta   90.00
_cell.angle_gamma   90.00
#
_symmetry.space_group_name_H-M   'P 1'
#
loop_
_entity.id
_entity.type
_entity.pdbx_description
1 polymer ?
#
loop_
_entity_poly.entity_id
_entity_poly.type
_entity_poly.pdbx_seq_one_letter_code
_entity_poly.pdbx_strand_id
1 'polypeptide(L)'
;MNKKKNMAIDFQDNMILLTRKYLKRKIMCPETKFRHHVKERTHILDLLKRTVDMGESNSALLIGPRGSGKTTLINSVLKELSSVKSFKENTLIVNLNGLVHTDDRLALKDATRQMQLENVVGDKVFGTFAENLTFLLDCLKSGDKKRSKPVIFILDEFDLFCEHHNQTLLYNLFDIAQTAQAPICVIGMTCRLDVIELLEKRVKSRFSHRQIFLFPGDTSSSEQPTSAFDDRLELFQHLLSLPDDENVNRIEQQYDDCTIDPQFGSVWNEYIKSLVNNPTMVNLLKRMYQIDVSERSFRNFLAIVVSMLSEKHQRLEVNDFVEASKMFSQDDKVLMLEGLSVLEMCLIIAMKHETEIYDGEPFNFEAIYNRYMKFANQHSSIQTVQKPVITKAFEHIKNLEFLLPTSGANSKVEKEYQYYKFLLTPQQIMEAVKNYPGLPTEISQWAMTTV
;
A
#
# COMPACT_ATOMS: atom_id res chain seq x y z
N MET A 1 3.03 16.87 53.87
CA MET A 1 3.79 15.80 53.18
C MET A 1 2.81 14.78 52.61
N ASN A 2 2.27 15.03 51.41
CA ASN A 2 1.36 14.12 50.71
C ASN A 2 2.14 13.33 49.67
N LYS A 3 2.40 12.05 49.95
CA LYS A 3 2.91 11.09 48.97
C LYS A 3 1.77 10.71 48.02
N LYS A 4 1.81 11.21 46.78
CA LYS A 4 1.05 10.65 45.66
C LYS A 4 1.44 9.17 45.51
N LYS A 5 0.49 8.27 45.81
CA LYS A 5 0.58 6.85 45.44
C LYS A 5 0.47 6.76 43.92
N ASN A 6 1.55 6.37 43.25
CA ASN A 6 1.48 5.84 41.89
C ASN A 6 0.60 4.59 41.93
N MET A 7 -0.61 4.67 41.36
CA MET A 7 -1.40 3.49 41.02
C MET A 7 -0.67 2.76 39.89
N ALA A 8 0.05 1.70 40.23
CA ALA A 8 0.47 0.71 39.26
C ALA A 8 -0.80 0.02 38.75
N ILE A 9 -1.19 0.32 37.52
CA ILE A 9 -2.26 -0.39 36.80
C ILE A 9 -1.65 -1.74 36.44
N ASP A 10 -2.06 -2.78 37.14
CA ASP A 10 -1.66 -4.16 36.87
C ASP A 10 -2.57 -4.67 35.75
N PHE A 11 -2.08 -4.58 34.52
CA PHE A 11 -2.81 -5.10 33.37
C PHE A 11 -2.71 -6.62 33.42
N GLN A 12 -3.84 -7.33 33.49
CA GLN A 12 -3.84 -8.78 33.41
C GLN A 12 -3.13 -9.21 32.10
N ASP A 13 -2.07 -10.01 32.20
CA ASP A 13 -1.20 -10.37 31.06
C ASP A 13 -1.97 -10.92 29.85
N ASN A 14 -3.04 -11.68 30.11
CA ASN A 14 -3.89 -12.25 29.07
C ASN A 14 -4.68 -11.16 28.29
N MET A 15 -5.10 -10.08 28.97
CA MET A 15 -5.88 -9.00 28.38
C MET A 15 -5.05 -8.15 27.39
N ILE A 16 -3.75 -8.01 27.61
CA ILE A 16 -2.87 -7.26 26.70
C ILE A 16 -2.66 -8.03 25.40
N LEU A 17 -2.49 -9.35 25.48
CA LEU A 17 -2.36 -10.19 24.28
C LEU A 17 -3.65 -10.17 23.44
N LEU A 18 -4.81 -10.20 24.09
CA LEU A 18 -6.11 -10.03 23.43
C LEU A 18 -6.26 -8.64 22.82
N THR A 19 -5.85 -7.59 23.54
CA THR A 19 -5.83 -6.20 23.05
C THR A 19 -4.95 -6.07 21.82
N ARG A 20 -3.74 -6.64 21.85
CA ARG A 20 -2.84 -6.68 20.70
C ARG A 20 -3.45 -7.40 19.51
N LYS A 21 -4.07 -8.57 19.71
CA LYS A 21 -4.76 -9.34 18.65
C LYS A 21 -5.90 -8.51 18.04
N TYR A 22 -6.72 -7.88 18.88
CA TYR A 22 -7.82 -7.02 18.47
C TYR A 22 -7.34 -5.81 17.66
N LEU A 23 -6.39 -5.04 18.20
CA LEU A 23 -5.85 -3.85 17.54
C LEU A 23 -5.16 -4.19 16.22
N LYS A 24 -4.36 -5.27 16.17
CA LYS A 24 -3.77 -5.75 14.91
C LYS A 24 -4.83 -6.05 13.86
N ARG A 25 -5.91 -6.74 14.26
CA ARG A 25 -7.02 -7.05 13.36
C ARG A 25 -7.72 -5.79 12.87
N LYS A 26 -8.02 -4.84 13.76
CA LYS A 26 -8.67 -3.56 13.43
C LYS A 26 -7.82 -2.69 12.49
N ILE A 27 -6.50 -2.72 12.66
CA ILE A 27 -5.55 -1.95 11.85
C ILE A 27 -5.36 -2.60 10.48
N MET A 28 -5.12 -3.92 10.43
CA MET A 28 -4.80 -4.66 9.20
C MET A 28 -6.03 -5.01 8.36
N CYS A 29 -7.15 -5.30 9.00
CA CYS A 29 -8.44 -5.52 8.36
C CYS A 29 -9.28 -4.28 8.62
N PRO A 30 -9.22 -3.25 7.76
CA PRO A 30 -10.03 -2.06 7.97
C PRO A 30 -11.49 -2.47 8.08
N GLU A 31 -12.11 -2.07 9.19
CA GLU A 31 -13.55 -2.19 9.34
C GLU A 31 -14.25 -1.59 8.12
N THR A 32 -15.41 -2.14 7.79
CA THR A 32 -16.28 -1.62 6.73
C THR A 32 -16.83 -0.23 7.01
N LYS A 33 -16.40 0.45 8.08
CA LYS A 33 -16.77 1.83 8.35
C LYS A 33 -15.71 2.74 7.72
N PHE A 34 -15.97 3.19 6.51
CA PHE A 34 -15.16 4.20 5.86
C PHE A 34 -15.38 5.54 6.57
N ARG A 35 -14.29 6.20 6.96
CA ARG A 35 -14.32 7.49 7.65
C ARG A 35 -14.17 8.61 6.64
N HIS A 36 -14.88 9.71 6.85
CA HIS A 36 -14.94 10.83 5.91
C HIS A 36 -15.47 10.39 4.52
N HIS A 37 -15.57 11.31 3.56
CA HIS A 37 -16.17 11.07 2.23
C HIS A 37 -17.63 10.59 2.26
N VAL A 38 -18.45 11.21 3.11
CA VAL A 38 -19.88 10.88 3.23
C VAL A 38 -20.60 11.12 1.91
N LYS A 39 -20.23 12.16 1.15
CA LYS A 39 -20.84 12.52 -0.14
C LYS A 39 -20.59 11.44 -1.19
N GLU A 40 -19.34 11.02 -1.34
CA GLU A 40 -18.87 10.03 -2.31
C GLU A 40 -19.45 8.65 -1.98
N ARG A 41 -19.44 8.30 -0.69
CA ARG A 41 -20.09 7.09 -0.18
C ARG A 41 -21.59 7.08 -0.47
N THR A 42 -22.29 8.18 -0.16
CA THR A 42 -23.73 8.31 -0.41
C THR A 42 -24.03 8.24 -1.91
N HIS A 43 -23.20 8.87 -2.74
CA HIS A 43 -23.35 8.82 -4.20
C HIS A 43 -23.22 7.39 -4.75
N ILE A 44 -22.24 6.60 -4.25
CA ILE A 44 -22.08 5.19 -4.64
C ILE A 44 -23.23 4.34 -4.10
N LEU A 45 -23.65 4.58 -2.85
CA LEU A 45 -24.79 3.89 -2.23
C LEU A 45 -26.08 4.12 -3.02
N ASP A 46 -26.37 5.35 -3.40
CA ASP A 46 -27.56 5.72 -4.17
C ASP A 46 -27.52 5.11 -5.57
N LEU A 47 -26.35 5.11 -6.22
CA LEU A 47 -26.16 4.51 -7.53
C LEU A 47 -26.42 3.00 -7.51
N LEU A 48 -25.89 2.30 -6.49
CA LEU A 48 -26.14 0.87 -6.31
C LEU A 48 -27.60 0.57 -5.93
N LYS A 49 -28.21 1.37 -5.04
CA LYS A 49 -29.64 1.23 -4.69
C LYS A 49 -30.53 1.39 -5.92
N ARG A 50 -30.30 2.41 -6.75
CA ARG A 50 -31.07 2.61 -7.99
C ARG A 50 -30.93 1.44 -8.96
N THR A 51 -29.73 0.88 -9.11
CA THR A 51 -29.55 -0.29 -9.98
C THR A 51 -30.32 -1.51 -9.46
N VAL A 52 -30.39 -1.70 -8.14
CA VAL A 52 -31.04 -2.88 -7.56
C VAL A 52 -32.55 -2.74 -7.45
N ASP A 53 -33.03 -1.59 -6.97
CA ASP A 53 -34.46 -1.35 -6.71
C ASP A 53 -35.21 -0.93 -7.97
N MET A 54 -34.61 -0.05 -8.78
CA MET A 54 -35.23 0.50 -10.00
C MET A 54 -34.80 -0.23 -11.28
N GLY A 55 -33.76 -1.08 -11.22
CA GLY A 55 -33.22 -1.77 -12.39
C GLY A 55 -32.46 -0.84 -13.35
N GLU A 56 -32.02 0.33 -12.88
CA GLU A 56 -31.28 1.28 -13.71
C GLU A 56 -29.87 0.79 -14.00
N SER A 57 -29.45 0.91 -15.26
CA SER A 57 -28.07 0.60 -15.64
C SER A 57 -27.18 1.82 -15.46
N ASN A 58 -26.06 1.65 -14.75
CA ASN A 58 -25.19 2.75 -14.37
C ASN A 58 -23.71 2.41 -14.57
N SER A 59 -22.90 3.40 -14.92
CA SER A 59 -21.44 3.30 -14.88
C SER A 59 -20.87 4.41 -13.99
N ALA A 60 -19.80 4.11 -13.26
CA ALA A 60 -19.09 5.09 -12.44
C ALA A 60 -17.60 4.72 -12.38
N LEU A 61 -16.76 5.74 -12.24
CA LEU A 61 -15.32 5.56 -12.10
C LEU A 61 -14.85 6.22 -10.80
N LEU A 62 -14.22 5.44 -9.94
CA LEU A 62 -13.68 5.86 -8.66
C LEU A 62 -12.16 6.07 -8.80
N ILE A 63 -11.75 7.32 -8.72
CA ILE A 63 -10.38 7.76 -9.00
C ILE A 63 -9.76 8.32 -7.71
N GLY A 64 -8.55 7.90 -7.37
CA GLY A 64 -7.83 8.48 -6.24
C GLY A 64 -6.49 7.79 -6.00
N PRO A 65 -5.56 8.39 -5.25
CA PRO A 65 -4.23 7.81 -5.04
C PRO A 65 -4.29 6.40 -4.43
N ARG A 66 -3.20 5.64 -4.57
CA ARG A 66 -3.09 4.34 -3.90
C ARG A 66 -3.10 4.56 -2.38
N GLY A 67 -3.86 3.74 -1.66
CA GLY A 67 -4.00 3.88 -0.20
C GLY A 67 -5.10 4.85 0.27
N SER A 68 -5.90 5.46 -0.63
CA SER A 68 -7.07 6.28 -0.25
C SER A 68 -8.29 5.47 0.20
N GLY A 69 -8.23 4.14 0.18
CA GLY A 69 -9.32 3.27 0.64
C GLY A 69 -10.50 3.13 -0.32
N LYS A 70 -10.30 3.32 -1.62
CA LYS A 70 -11.31 3.09 -2.69
C LYS A 70 -12.08 1.77 -2.51
N THR A 71 -11.34 0.67 -2.41
CA THR A 71 -11.90 -0.68 -2.21
C THR A 71 -12.64 -0.79 -0.86
N THR A 72 -12.12 -0.16 0.19
CA THR A 72 -12.77 -0.12 1.51
C THR A 72 -14.12 0.63 1.46
N LEU A 73 -14.20 1.72 0.70
CA LEU A 73 -15.45 2.45 0.49
C LEU A 73 -16.48 1.55 -0.21
N ILE A 74 -16.12 0.90 -1.32
CA ILE A 74 -17.05 0.01 -2.02
C ILE A 74 -17.49 -1.15 -1.11
N ASN A 75 -16.55 -1.80 -0.42
CA ASN A 75 -16.86 -2.89 0.51
C ASN A 75 -17.75 -2.42 1.68
N SER A 76 -17.58 -1.19 2.16
CA SER A 76 -18.47 -0.56 3.15
C SER A 76 -19.92 -0.53 2.65
N VAL A 77 -20.10 0.00 1.44
CA VAL A 77 -21.41 0.15 0.81
C VAL A 77 -22.04 -1.22 0.53
N LEU A 78 -21.27 -2.16 -0.04
CA LEU A 78 -21.74 -3.52 -0.32
C LEU A 78 -22.14 -4.25 0.96
N LYS A 79 -21.40 -4.11 2.06
CA LYS A 79 -21.76 -4.75 3.32
C LYS A 79 -23.04 -4.16 3.90
N GLU A 80 -23.21 -2.84 3.87
CA GLU A 80 -24.46 -2.19 4.26
C GLU A 80 -25.64 -2.73 3.42
N LEU A 81 -25.49 -2.78 2.10
CA LEU A 81 -26.53 -3.30 1.22
C LEU A 81 -26.78 -4.80 1.41
N SER A 82 -25.76 -5.60 1.72
CA SER A 82 -25.90 -7.04 1.98
C SER A 82 -26.71 -7.37 3.24
N SER A 83 -26.84 -6.41 4.17
CA SER A 83 -27.73 -6.56 5.34
C SER A 83 -29.21 -6.54 4.94
N VAL A 84 -29.53 -5.96 3.78
CA VAL A 84 -30.87 -5.93 3.22
C VAL A 84 -31.12 -7.23 2.47
N LYS A 85 -32.11 -8.01 2.93
CA LYS A 85 -32.45 -9.34 2.34
C LYS A 85 -32.75 -9.27 0.83
N SER A 86 -33.41 -8.20 0.37
CA SER A 86 -33.73 -7.98 -1.05
C SER A 86 -32.48 -7.86 -1.92
N PHE A 87 -31.37 -7.33 -1.40
CA PHE A 87 -30.12 -7.22 -2.12
C PHE A 87 -29.42 -8.58 -2.18
N LYS A 88 -29.31 -9.29 -1.04
CA LYS A 88 -28.57 -10.54 -0.94
C LYS A 88 -29.08 -11.66 -1.87
N GLU A 89 -30.39 -11.73 -2.11
CA GLU A 89 -30.98 -12.80 -2.92
C GLU A 89 -31.06 -12.44 -4.42
N ASN A 90 -31.09 -11.15 -4.74
CA ASN A 90 -31.37 -10.67 -6.10
C ASN A 90 -30.14 -10.13 -6.84
N THR A 91 -29.06 -9.77 -6.14
CA THR A 91 -27.88 -9.17 -6.78
C THR A 91 -26.75 -10.16 -6.97
N LEU A 92 -26.06 -10.04 -8.09
CA LEU A 92 -24.80 -10.73 -8.37
C LEU A 92 -23.67 -9.71 -8.39
N ILE A 93 -22.58 -10.01 -7.69
CA ILE A 93 -21.39 -9.16 -7.65
C ILE A 93 -20.28 -9.89 -8.40
N VAL A 94 -19.68 -9.21 -9.37
CA VAL A 94 -18.57 -9.72 -10.17
C VAL A 94 -17.37 -8.81 -9.97
N ASN A 95 -16.33 -9.33 -9.32
CA ASN A 95 -15.09 -8.62 -9.05
C ASN A 95 -14.02 -9.05 -10.06
N LEU A 96 -13.54 -8.13 -10.88
CA LEU A 96 -12.47 -8.36 -11.84
C LEU A 96 -11.30 -7.46 -11.50
N ASN A 97 -10.10 -8.03 -11.42
CA ASN A 97 -8.87 -7.29 -11.19
C ASN A 97 -7.97 -7.31 -12.43
N GLY A 98 -7.54 -6.15 -12.93
CA GLY A 98 -6.70 -6.03 -14.12
C GLY A 98 -5.32 -6.69 -13.98
N LEU A 99 -4.81 -6.86 -12.76
CA LEU A 99 -3.56 -7.60 -12.51
C LEU A 99 -3.70 -9.11 -12.69
N VAL A 100 -4.90 -9.64 -12.44
CA VAL A 100 -5.20 -11.08 -12.58
C VAL A 100 -5.71 -11.39 -13.97
N HIS A 101 -6.54 -10.50 -14.52
CA HIS A 101 -7.16 -10.66 -15.82
C HIS A 101 -6.41 -9.84 -16.86
N THR A 102 -5.31 -10.39 -17.36
CA THR A 102 -4.46 -9.75 -18.39
C THR A 102 -5.06 -9.80 -19.80
N ASP A 103 -6.15 -10.54 -19.99
CA ASP A 103 -6.85 -10.69 -21.26
C ASP A 103 -8.37 -10.68 -21.02
N ASP A 104 -9.12 -10.13 -21.96
CA ASP A 104 -10.59 -10.03 -21.93
C ASP A 104 -11.23 -11.41 -21.82
N ARG A 105 -10.63 -12.44 -22.42
CA ARG A 105 -11.12 -13.82 -22.34
C ARG A 105 -11.05 -14.39 -20.93
N LEU A 106 -9.97 -14.09 -20.19
CA LEU A 106 -9.82 -14.52 -18.80
C LEU A 106 -10.83 -13.80 -17.91
N ALA A 107 -11.00 -12.49 -18.11
CA ALA A 107 -12.00 -11.69 -17.40
C ALA A 107 -13.42 -12.25 -17.59
N LEU A 108 -13.78 -12.62 -18.82
CA LEU A 108 -15.09 -13.16 -19.13
C LEU A 108 -15.31 -14.57 -18.55
N LYS A 109 -14.28 -15.41 -18.59
CA LYS A 109 -14.33 -16.74 -17.97
C LYS A 109 -14.55 -16.60 -16.46
N ASP A 110 -13.84 -15.70 -15.80
CA ASP A 110 -14.01 -15.49 -14.37
C ASP A 110 -15.35 -14.83 -14.02
N ALA A 111 -15.85 -13.90 -14.85
CA ALA A 111 -17.19 -13.35 -14.71
C ALA A 111 -18.27 -14.44 -14.81
N THR A 112 -18.13 -15.36 -15.77
CA THR A 112 -19.04 -16.51 -15.94
C THR A 112 -19.05 -17.41 -14.69
N ARG A 113 -17.86 -17.66 -14.13
CA ARG A 113 -17.69 -18.42 -12.89
C ARG A 113 -18.36 -17.74 -11.70
N GLN A 114 -18.13 -16.45 -11.52
CA GLN A 114 -18.72 -15.67 -10.43
C GLN A 114 -20.25 -15.55 -10.54
N MET A 115 -20.78 -15.56 -11.77
CA MET A 115 -22.22 -15.64 -12.04
C MET A 115 -22.83 -17.03 -11.85
N GLN A 116 -22.02 -18.08 -11.59
CA GLN A 116 -22.45 -19.49 -11.47
C GLN A 116 -23.11 -20.04 -12.75
N LEU A 117 -22.74 -19.51 -13.93
CA LEU A 117 -23.30 -19.91 -15.22
C LEU A 117 -22.44 -20.95 -15.95
N GLU A 118 -21.39 -21.49 -15.33
CA GLU A 118 -20.46 -22.45 -15.95
C GLU A 118 -21.18 -23.67 -16.55
N ASN A 119 -22.17 -24.21 -15.82
CA ASN A 119 -22.94 -25.39 -16.27
C ASN A 119 -23.83 -25.11 -17.49
N VAL A 120 -24.20 -23.84 -17.73
CA VAL A 120 -25.03 -23.42 -18.87
C VAL A 120 -24.17 -23.11 -20.10
N VAL A 121 -22.92 -22.72 -19.87
CA VAL A 121 -21.95 -22.29 -20.88
C VAL A 121 -21.11 -23.46 -21.39
N GLY A 122 -20.89 -24.50 -20.59
CA GLY A 122 -19.98 -25.63 -20.88
C GLY A 122 -20.17 -26.33 -22.23
N ASP A 123 -21.40 -26.34 -22.78
CA ASP A 123 -21.72 -27.02 -24.04
C ASP A 123 -21.78 -26.08 -25.26
N LYS A 124 -21.52 -24.77 -25.10
CA LYS A 124 -21.69 -23.78 -26.17
C LYS A 124 -20.37 -23.18 -26.65
N VAL A 125 -20.17 -23.22 -27.97
CA VAL A 125 -19.09 -22.49 -28.66
C VAL A 125 -19.61 -21.11 -29.03
N PHE A 126 -19.05 -20.07 -28.42
CA PHE A 126 -19.37 -18.69 -28.76
C PHE A 126 -18.42 -18.18 -29.85
N GLY A 127 -18.98 -17.56 -30.89
CA GLY A 127 -18.18 -17.02 -32.01
C GLY A 127 -17.49 -15.72 -31.61
N THR A 128 -18.26 -14.77 -31.05
CA THR A 128 -17.73 -13.46 -30.64
C THR A 128 -17.82 -13.21 -29.14
N PHE A 129 -16.97 -12.31 -28.64
CA PHE A 129 -16.99 -11.88 -27.24
C PHE A 129 -18.34 -11.26 -26.84
N ALA A 130 -18.93 -10.45 -27.73
CA ALA A 130 -20.22 -9.80 -27.50
C ALA A 130 -21.34 -10.83 -27.35
N GLU A 131 -21.39 -11.84 -28.22
CA GLU A 131 -22.38 -12.92 -28.13
C GLU A 131 -22.29 -13.68 -26.80
N ASN A 132 -21.08 -13.96 -26.31
CA ASN A 132 -20.90 -14.64 -25.03
C ASN A 132 -21.41 -13.77 -23.88
N LEU A 133 -21.07 -12.48 -23.85
CA LEU A 133 -21.54 -11.58 -22.79
C LEU A 133 -23.06 -11.35 -22.86
N THR A 134 -23.63 -11.13 -24.05
CA THR A 134 -25.08 -11.01 -24.24
C THR A 134 -25.79 -12.29 -23.82
N PHE A 135 -25.24 -13.46 -24.16
CA PHE A 135 -25.79 -14.75 -23.74
C PHE A 135 -25.77 -14.92 -22.22
N LEU A 136 -24.67 -14.58 -21.55
CA LEU A 136 -24.58 -14.61 -20.08
C LEU A 136 -25.67 -13.74 -19.45
N LEU A 137 -25.87 -12.53 -19.98
CA LEU A 137 -26.89 -11.62 -19.47
C LEU A 137 -28.32 -12.06 -19.82
N ASP A 138 -28.55 -12.68 -20.97
CA ASP A 138 -29.84 -13.23 -21.34
C ASP A 138 -30.20 -14.46 -20.49
N CYS A 139 -29.21 -15.26 -20.08
CA CYS A 139 -29.41 -16.31 -19.09
C CYS A 139 -29.97 -15.74 -17.78
N LEU A 140 -29.51 -14.55 -17.36
CA LEU A 140 -30.00 -13.86 -16.17
C LEU A 140 -31.42 -13.26 -16.35
N LYS A 141 -31.87 -13.04 -17.60
CA LYS A 141 -33.24 -12.60 -17.92
C LYS A 141 -34.25 -13.75 -17.98
N SER A 142 -33.80 -14.95 -18.35
CA SER A 142 -34.68 -16.08 -18.67
C SER A 142 -35.44 -16.69 -17.48
N GLY A 143 -35.09 -16.31 -16.24
CA GLY A 143 -35.71 -16.82 -15.01
C GLY A 143 -37.03 -16.15 -14.61
N ASP A 144 -37.29 -14.90 -15.00
CA ASP A 144 -38.56 -14.22 -14.72
C ASP A 144 -38.74 -12.99 -15.62
N LYS A 145 -39.77 -12.99 -16.48
CA LYS A 145 -40.00 -11.95 -17.51
C LYS A 145 -40.24 -10.53 -16.95
N LYS A 146 -40.29 -10.34 -15.63
CA LYS A 146 -40.56 -9.05 -14.97
C LYS A 146 -39.41 -8.48 -14.13
N ARG A 147 -38.37 -9.25 -13.78
CA ARG A 147 -37.17 -8.74 -13.08
C ARG A 147 -35.95 -9.62 -13.38
N SER A 148 -35.05 -9.13 -14.23
CA SER A 148 -33.71 -9.69 -14.39
C SER A 148 -32.89 -9.41 -13.12
N LYS A 149 -32.03 -10.36 -12.71
CA LYS A 149 -31.15 -10.15 -11.55
C LYS A 149 -30.11 -9.06 -11.87
N PRO A 150 -30.03 -7.97 -11.10
CA PRO A 150 -28.99 -6.95 -11.29
C PRO A 150 -27.58 -7.49 -11.06
N VAL A 151 -26.66 -7.10 -11.93
CA VAL A 151 -25.24 -7.47 -11.85
C VAL A 151 -24.39 -6.23 -11.57
N ILE A 152 -23.55 -6.29 -10.55
CA ILE A 152 -22.60 -5.24 -10.21
C ILE A 152 -21.20 -5.72 -10.58
N PHE A 153 -20.60 -5.12 -11.61
CA PHE A 153 -19.22 -5.32 -12.01
C PHE A 153 -18.32 -4.32 -11.28
N ILE A 154 -17.32 -4.83 -10.57
CA ILE A 154 -16.29 -4.04 -9.90
C ILE A 154 -14.97 -4.35 -10.60
N LEU A 155 -14.38 -3.33 -11.22
CA LEU A 155 -13.16 -3.45 -12.01
C LEU A 155 -12.00 -2.76 -11.27
N ASP A 156 -11.12 -3.55 -10.66
CA ASP A 156 -9.92 -3.08 -9.96
C ASP A 156 -8.77 -2.88 -10.95
N GLU A 157 -7.96 -1.84 -10.73
CA GLU A 157 -6.89 -1.40 -11.66
C GLU A 157 -7.45 -1.23 -13.08
N PHE A 158 -8.51 -0.42 -13.19
CA PHE A 158 -9.27 -0.19 -14.41
C PHE A 158 -8.41 0.24 -15.61
N ASP A 159 -7.34 0.99 -15.37
CA ASP A 159 -6.38 1.42 -16.38
C ASP A 159 -5.71 0.27 -17.13
N LEU A 160 -5.51 -0.89 -16.49
CA LEU A 160 -4.98 -2.08 -17.17
C LEU A 160 -5.98 -2.66 -18.19
N PHE A 161 -7.28 -2.60 -17.90
CA PHE A 161 -8.32 -2.99 -18.87
C PHE A 161 -8.39 -2.02 -20.06
N CYS A 162 -7.94 -0.77 -19.90
CA CYS A 162 -7.83 0.17 -21.02
C CYS A 162 -6.68 -0.20 -21.98
N GLU A 163 -5.67 -0.93 -21.51
CA GLU A 163 -4.53 -1.39 -22.33
C GLU A 163 -4.85 -2.65 -23.14
N HIS A 164 -5.96 -3.34 -22.83
CA HIS A 164 -6.40 -4.51 -23.57
C HIS A 164 -6.70 -4.20 -25.04
N HIS A 165 -6.50 -5.20 -25.91
CA HIS A 165 -6.72 -5.05 -27.34
C HIS A 165 -8.15 -4.62 -27.66
N ASN A 166 -8.29 -3.48 -28.32
CA ASN A 166 -9.58 -2.90 -28.72
C ASN A 166 -10.56 -2.66 -27.56
N GLN A 167 -10.11 -2.69 -26.30
CA GLN A 167 -10.95 -2.44 -25.10
C GLN A 167 -12.29 -3.18 -25.15
N THR A 168 -12.27 -4.45 -25.59
CA THR A 168 -13.49 -5.15 -26.01
C THR A 168 -14.42 -5.38 -24.82
N LEU A 169 -13.89 -5.80 -23.68
CA LEU A 169 -14.66 -5.94 -22.43
C LEU A 169 -15.33 -4.62 -22.04
N LEU A 170 -14.57 -3.52 -21.98
CA LEU A 170 -15.07 -2.20 -21.58
C LEU A 170 -16.13 -1.66 -22.53
N TYR A 171 -15.90 -1.82 -23.84
CA TYR A 171 -16.86 -1.44 -24.86
C TYR A 171 -18.21 -2.13 -24.64
N ASN A 172 -18.20 -3.45 -24.47
CA ASN A 172 -19.44 -4.22 -24.31
C ASN A 172 -20.13 -3.91 -22.98
N LEU A 173 -19.39 -3.85 -21.87
CA LEU A 173 -19.95 -3.49 -20.56
C LEU A 173 -20.61 -2.10 -20.56
N PHE A 174 -19.97 -1.09 -21.17
CA PHE A 174 -20.57 0.25 -21.25
C PHE A 174 -21.70 0.36 -22.28
N ASP A 175 -21.63 -0.38 -23.39
CA ASP A 175 -22.72 -0.44 -24.37
C ASP A 175 -23.99 -1.04 -23.75
N ILE A 176 -23.85 -2.11 -22.97
CA ILE A 176 -24.97 -2.71 -22.22
C ILE A 176 -25.50 -1.74 -21.16
N ALA A 177 -24.60 -1.05 -20.45
CA ALA A 177 -25.01 -0.09 -19.42
C ALA A 177 -25.76 1.09 -20.02
N GLN A 178 -25.43 1.51 -21.25
CA GLN A 178 -26.10 2.59 -21.96
C GLN A 178 -27.42 2.16 -22.61
N THR A 179 -27.46 0.96 -23.20
CA THR A 179 -28.66 0.43 -23.88
C THR A 179 -29.72 -0.09 -22.91
N ALA A 180 -29.40 -0.21 -21.62
CA ALA A 180 -30.29 -0.64 -20.54
C ALA A 180 -30.99 -1.99 -20.81
N GLN A 181 -30.34 -2.88 -21.56
CA GLN A 181 -30.90 -4.20 -21.90
C GLN A 181 -31.01 -5.13 -20.70
N ALA A 182 -30.11 -4.98 -19.71
CA ALA A 182 -30.09 -5.71 -18.46
C ALA A 182 -29.63 -4.76 -17.35
N PRO A 183 -30.16 -4.87 -16.12
CA PRO A 183 -29.76 -4.01 -15.01
C PRO A 183 -28.32 -4.30 -14.60
N ILE A 184 -27.37 -3.51 -15.12
CA ILE A 184 -25.95 -3.65 -14.79
C ILE A 184 -25.39 -2.38 -14.18
N CYS A 185 -24.52 -2.53 -13.18
CA CYS A 185 -23.72 -1.43 -12.64
C CYS A 185 -22.24 -1.74 -12.87
N VAL A 186 -21.52 -0.84 -13.54
CA VAL A 186 -20.07 -0.96 -13.74
C VAL A 186 -19.36 0.08 -12.90
N ILE A 187 -18.58 -0.35 -11.91
CA ILE A 187 -17.76 0.51 -11.07
C ILE A 187 -16.29 0.20 -11.38
N GLY A 188 -15.60 1.14 -12.03
CA GLY A 188 -14.15 1.06 -12.19
C GLY A 188 -13.43 1.71 -11.01
N MET A 189 -12.28 1.16 -10.61
CA MET A 189 -11.37 1.76 -9.65
C MET A 189 -9.98 1.91 -10.27
N THR A 190 -9.40 3.10 -10.16
CA THR A 190 -8.01 3.35 -10.61
C THR A 190 -7.33 4.39 -9.72
N CYS A 191 -5.99 4.40 -9.77
CA CYS A 191 -5.20 5.50 -9.23
C CYS A 191 -4.81 6.57 -10.25
N ARG A 192 -5.05 6.31 -11.53
CA ARG A 192 -4.65 7.19 -12.63
C ARG A 192 -5.71 8.26 -12.88
N LEU A 193 -5.30 9.53 -12.90
CA LEU A 193 -6.22 10.68 -13.07
C LEU A 193 -6.67 10.85 -14.52
N ASP A 194 -5.78 10.58 -15.48
CA ASP A 194 -5.98 10.69 -16.93
C ASP A 194 -6.58 9.43 -17.57
N VAL A 195 -7.14 8.52 -16.76
CA VAL A 195 -7.72 7.24 -17.20
C VAL A 195 -8.78 7.39 -18.32
N ILE A 196 -9.49 8.52 -18.36
CA ILE A 196 -10.51 8.81 -19.37
C ILE A 196 -9.92 9.12 -20.74
N GLU A 197 -8.66 9.52 -20.80
CA GLU A 197 -7.92 9.74 -22.05
C GLU A 197 -7.41 8.43 -22.64
N LEU A 198 -7.22 7.40 -21.81
CA LEU A 198 -6.90 6.05 -22.27
C LEU A 198 -8.07 5.38 -23.01
N LEU A 199 -9.30 5.79 -22.73
CA LEU A 199 -10.49 5.22 -23.37
C LEU A 199 -10.55 5.62 -24.84
N GLU A 200 -10.73 4.64 -25.73
CA GLU A 200 -11.01 4.90 -27.14
C GLU A 200 -12.28 5.75 -27.30
N LYS A 201 -12.35 6.57 -28.36
CA LYS A 201 -13.50 7.47 -28.62
C LYS A 201 -14.85 6.73 -28.56
N ARG A 202 -14.93 5.50 -29.07
CA ARG A 202 -16.15 4.69 -29.09
C ARG A 202 -16.57 4.16 -27.71
N VAL A 203 -15.62 3.93 -26.81
CA VAL A 203 -15.85 3.47 -25.42
C VAL A 203 -16.19 4.67 -24.55
N LYS A 204 -15.41 5.76 -24.69
CA LYS A 204 -15.64 7.03 -23.98
C LYS A 204 -17.04 7.60 -24.25
N SER A 205 -17.52 7.53 -25.48
CA SER A 205 -18.88 7.97 -25.84
C SER A 205 -20.00 7.19 -25.15
N ARG A 206 -19.73 5.98 -24.67
CA ARG A 206 -20.71 5.10 -24.00
C ARG A 206 -20.64 5.19 -22.48
N PHE A 207 -19.56 5.76 -21.96
CA PHE A 207 -19.38 5.98 -20.54
C PHE A 207 -20.26 7.15 -20.07
N SER A 208 -20.89 7.02 -18.90
CA SER A 208 -21.80 8.04 -18.35
C SER A 208 -21.10 9.31 -17.84
N HIS A 209 -19.77 9.41 -17.99
CA HIS A 209 -18.92 10.51 -17.52
C HIS A 209 -18.96 10.77 -16.00
N ARG A 210 -19.50 9.84 -15.20
CA ARG A 210 -19.55 9.95 -13.73
C ARG A 210 -18.22 9.56 -13.11
N GLN A 211 -17.44 10.57 -12.73
CA GLN A 211 -16.18 10.42 -12.02
C GLN A 211 -16.35 10.81 -10.56
N ILE A 212 -15.88 9.96 -9.67
CA ILE A 212 -15.88 10.18 -8.24
C ILE A 212 -14.43 10.21 -7.80
N PHE A 213 -13.97 11.37 -7.32
CA PHE A 213 -12.60 11.52 -6.83
C PHE A 213 -12.54 11.26 -5.33
N LEU A 214 -11.56 10.47 -4.90
CA LEU A 214 -11.26 10.20 -3.50
C LEU A 214 -9.87 10.70 -3.18
N PHE A 215 -9.79 11.91 -2.64
CA PHE A 215 -8.53 12.50 -2.19
C PHE A 215 -8.42 12.43 -0.66
N PRO A 216 -7.30 11.92 -0.11
CA PRO A 216 -7.13 11.86 1.33
C PRO A 216 -7.05 13.28 1.92
N GLY A 217 -7.74 13.50 3.05
CA GLY A 217 -7.75 14.80 3.74
C GLY A 217 -8.75 15.82 3.21
N ASP A 218 -9.68 15.42 2.33
CA ASP A 218 -10.78 16.29 1.92
C ASP A 218 -11.82 16.43 3.04
N THR A 219 -11.65 17.45 3.89
CA THR A 219 -12.56 17.84 4.97
C THR A 219 -13.71 18.74 4.51
N SER A 220 -13.91 18.93 3.21
CA SER A 220 -14.91 19.87 2.66
C SER A 220 -16.38 19.54 2.98
N SER A 221 -16.66 18.62 3.90
CA SER A 221 -18.02 18.24 4.28
C SER A 221 -18.24 17.81 5.73
N SER A 222 -17.26 17.94 6.64
CA SER A 222 -17.57 17.92 8.08
C SER A 222 -18.21 19.26 8.47
N GLU A 223 -19.27 19.21 9.30
CA GLU A 223 -19.97 20.41 9.81
C GLU A 223 -19.06 21.32 10.68
N GLN A 224 -17.83 20.87 10.97
CA GLN A 224 -16.81 21.64 11.67
C GLN A 224 -15.49 21.62 10.86
N PRO A 225 -14.83 22.79 10.71
CA PRO A 225 -13.54 22.90 10.04
C PRO A 225 -12.44 22.40 10.98
N THR A 226 -12.27 21.09 11.08
CA THR A 226 -11.07 20.49 11.67
C THR A 226 -9.92 20.60 10.67
N SER A 227 -8.71 20.86 11.15
CA SER A 227 -7.55 20.83 10.26
C SER A 227 -7.33 19.39 9.78
N ALA A 228 -6.85 19.17 8.56
CA ALA A 228 -6.62 17.81 8.04
C ALA A 228 -5.66 16.96 8.91
N PHE A 229 -4.90 17.61 9.80
CA PHE A 229 -4.08 16.95 10.81
C PHE A 229 -4.88 16.52 12.05
N ASP A 230 -5.92 17.25 12.44
CA ASP A 230 -6.81 16.86 13.53
C ASP A 230 -7.53 15.55 13.19
N ASP A 231 -7.96 15.38 11.92
CA ASP A 231 -8.51 14.11 11.44
C ASP A 231 -7.53 12.94 11.59
N ARG A 232 -6.24 13.19 11.39
CA ARG A 232 -5.17 12.19 11.59
C ARG A 232 -5.05 11.83 13.07
N LEU A 233 -5.21 12.78 13.98
CA LEU A 233 -5.24 12.53 15.42
C LEU A 233 -6.49 11.75 15.83
N GLU A 234 -7.66 12.06 15.27
CA GLU A 234 -8.89 11.29 15.49
C GLU A 234 -8.78 9.87 14.95
N LEU A 235 -8.11 9.68 13.81
CA LEU A 235 -7.81 8.38 13.24
C LEU A 235 -6.86 7.60 14.15
N PHE A 236 -5.80 8.24 14.64
CA PHE A 236 -4.88 7.65 15.61
C PHE A 236 -5.62 7.15 16.85
N GLN A 237 -6.43 8.02 17.45
CA GLN A 237 -7.21 7.68 18.63
C GLN A 237 -8.17 6.51 18.36
N HIS A 238 -8.89 6.53 17.25
CA HIS A 238 -9.85 5.45 16.94
C HIS A 238 -9.19 4.11 16.62
N LEU A 239 -8.07 4.11 15.89
CA LEU A 239 -7.40 2.86 15.54
C LEU A 239 -6.81 2.17 16.76
N LEU A 240 -6.42 2.94 17.77
CA LEU A 240 -5.89 2.44 19.03
C LEU A 240 -6.95 2.30 20.13
N SER A 241 -8.17 2.82 19.95
CA SER A 241 -9.24 2.69 20.94
C SER A 241 -9.94 1.32 20.86
N LEU A 242 -10.31 0.82 22.03
CA LEU A 242 -11.15 -0.36 22.21
C LEU A 242 -12.63 0.04 22.17
N PRO A 243 -13.52 -0.84 21.69
CA PRO A 243 -14.96 -0.55 21.66
C PRO A 243 -15.52 -0.52 23.09
N ASP A 244 -16.20 0.57 23.45
CA ASP A 244 -16.84 0.75 24.77
C ASP A 244 -18.27 0.16 24.82
N ASP A 245 -18.87 -0.17 23.66
CA ASP A 245 -20.28 -0.53 23.55
C ASP A 245 -20.54 -2.04 23.67
N GLU A 246 -21.44 -2.43 24.59
CA GLU A 246 -22.03 -3.77 24.68
C GLU A 246 -22.68 -4.25 23.35
N ASN A 247 -22.95 -3.34 22.41
CA ASN A 247 -23.54 -3.63 21.10
C ASN A 247 -22.53 -3.95 19.99
N VAL A 248 -21.23 -3.65 20.14
CA VAL A 248 -20.19 -4.09 19.18
C VAL A 248 -20.00 -5.61 19.27
N ASN A 249 -20.24 -6.18 20.45
CA ASN A 249 -20.35 -7.61 20.68
C ASN A 249 -21.44 -8.28 19.83
N ARG A 250 -22.34 -7.56 19.14
CA ARG A 250 -23.33 -8.14 18.21
C ARG A 250 -22.86 -8.26 16.76
N ILE A 251 -21.98 -7.37 16.31
CA ILE A 251 -21.39 -7.44 14.95
C ILE A 251 -20.21 -8.43 14.94
N GLU A 252 -19.58 -8.64 16.10
CA GLU A 252 -18.47 -9.58 16.30
C GLU A 252 -18.91 -10.97 16.80
N GLN A 253 -20.20 -11.29 16.97
CA GLN A 253 -20.68 -12.65 17.31
C GLN A 253 -20.35 -13.73 16.26
N GLN A 254 -19.72 -13.36 15.14
CA GLN A 254 -19.11 -14.33 14.23
C GLN A 254 -17.74 -14.86 14.72
N TYR A 255 -17.15 -14.29 15.77
CA TYR A 255 -15.81 -14.65 16.26
C TYR A 255 -15.75 -14.60 17.80
N ASP A 256 -15.93 -15.75 18.46
CA ASP A 256 -15.95 -15.98 19.93
C ASP A 256 -14.64 -15.65 20.69
N ASP A 257 -13.69 -14.93 20.10
CA ASP A 257 -12.27 -15.02 20.48
C ASP A 257 -11.69 -13.77 21.17
N CYS A 258 -12.48 -12.72 21.42
CA CYS A 258 -11.98 -11.42 21.89
C CYS A 258 -12.94 -10.69 22.86
N THR A 259 -13.39 -11.31 23.96
CA THR A 259 -14.13 -10.59 25.01
C THR A 259 -13.16 -9.79 25.89
N ILE A 260 -13.06 -8.48 25.66
CA ILE A 260 -12.27 -7.57 26.51
C ILE A 260 -13.16 -7.07 27.66
N ASP A 261 -12.62 -7.02 28.88
CA ASP A 261 -13.32 -6.45 30.03
C ASP A 261 -13.61 -4.96 29.78
N PRO A 262 -14.87 -4.49 29.88
CA PRO A 262 -15.23 -3.08 29.70
C PRO A 262 -14.48 -2.13 30.64
N GLN A 263 -14.11 -2.58 31.84
CA GLN A 263 -13.31 -1.75 32.76
C GLN A 263 -11.89 -1.52 32.22
N PHE A 264 -11.27 -2.56 31.67
CA PHE A 264 -9.97 -2.47 31.01
C PHE A 264 -10.04 -1.59 29.76
N GLY A 265 -11.09 -1.75 28.94
CA GLY A 265 -11.32 -0.95 27.74
C GLY A 265 -11.37 0.56 28.03
N SER A 266 -12.11 0.94 29.07
CA SER A 266 -12.22 2.34 29.51
C SER A 266 -10.86 2.92 29.96
N VAL A 267 -10.11 2.19 30.78
CA VAL A 267 -8.77 2.60 31.25
C VAL A 267 -7.80 2.75 30.08
N TRP A 268 -7.82 1.82 29.12
CA TRP A 268 -7.01 1.90 27.90
C TRP A 268 -7.39 3.12 27.05
N ASN A 269 -8.68 3.37 26.85
CA ASN A 269 -9.17 4.50 26.05
C ASN A 269 -8.82 5.86 26.67
N GLU A 270 -8.87 5.98 28.01
CA GLU A 270 -8.36 7.17 28.71
C GLU A 270 -6.84 7.34 28.53
N TYR A 271 -6.10 6.23 28.58
CA TYR A 271 -4.67 6.25 28.33
C TYR A 271 -4.31 6.69 26.91
N ILE A 272 -4.99 6.18 25.88
CA ILE A 272 -4.79 6.61 24.49
C ILE A 272 -5.10 8.11 24.32
N LYS A 273 -6.15 8.63 24.96
CA LYS A 273 -6.44 10.08 24.97
C LYS A 273 -5.29 10.88 25.57
N SER A 274 -4.64 10.37 26.63
CA SER A 274 -3.47 11.02 27.22
C SER A 274 -2.26 11.06 26.28
N LEU A 275 -2.08 10.01 25.46
CA LEU A 275 -1.01 9.96 24.44
C LEU A 275 -1.25 10.94 23.29
N VAL A 276 -2.51 11.09 22.85
CA VAL A 276 -2.90 12.05 21.79
C VAL A 276 -2.55 13.48 22.20
N ASN A 277 -2.71 13.82 23.49
CA ASN A 277 -2.41 15.15 24.02
C ASN A 277 -0.90 15.40 24.25
N ASN A 278 -0.03 14.41 24.08
CA ASN A 278 1.40 14.57 24.34
C ASN A 278 2.08 15.34 23.18
N PRO A 279 2.78 16.47 23.45
CA PRO A 279 3.37 17.30 22.40
C PRO A 279 4.42 16.57 21.55
N THR A 280 5.14 15.61 22.14
CA THR A 280 6.14 14.82 21.39
C THR A 280 5.48 13.90 20.37
N MET A 281 4.37 13.27 20.75
CA MET A 281 3.55 12.45 19.85
C MET A 281 2.91 13.28 18.74
N VAL A 282 2.34 14.43 19.08
CA VAL A 282 1.74 15.35 18.11
C VAL A 282 2.77 15.80 17.08
N ASN A 283 3.97 16.18 17.51
CA ASN A 283 5.05 16.59 16.61
C ASN A 283 5.54 15.44 15.72
N LEU A 284 5.65 14.22 16.26
CA LEU A 284 6.01 13.02 15.49
C LEU A 284 4.96 12.71 14.42
N LEU A 285 3.69 12.66 14.80
CA LEU A 285 2.58 12.41 13.88
C LEU A 285 2.48 13.50 12.81
N LYS A 286 2.74 14.77 13.17
CA LYS A 286 2.76 15.90 12.24
C LYS A 286 3.89 15.77 11.21
N ARG A 287 5.09 15.40 11.64
CA ARG A 287 6.22 15.14 10.74
C ARG A 287 5.90 13.99 9.79
N MET A 288 5.32 12.90 10.30
CA MET A 288 4.91 11.77 9.46
C MET A 288 3.85 12.18 8.44
N TYR A 289 2.85 12.97 8.85
CA TYR A 289 1.79 13.44 7.95
C TYR A 289 2.31 14.37 6.85
N GLN A 290 3.33 15.18 7.13
CA GLN A 290 4.00 16.01 6.13
C GLN A 290 4.74 15.19 5.06
N ILE A 291 5.20 13.98 5.41
CA ILE A 291 5.89 13.07 4.48
C ILE A 291 4.88 12.27 3.67
N ASP A 292 3.91 11.63 4.35
CA ASP A 292 2.88 10.83 3.71
C ASP A 292 1.52 10.98 4.41
N VAL A 293 0.54 11.40 3.61
CA VAL A 293 -0.86 11.61 4.01
C VAL A 293 -1.64 10.29 3.99
N SER A 294 -1.13 9.24 3.34
CA SER A 294 -1.87 8.00 3.14
C SER A 294 -2.24 7.31 4.47
N GLU A 295 -3.45 6.74 4.52
CA GLU A 295 -3.92 5.96 5.67
C GLU A 295 -3.23 4.59 5.72
N ARG A 296 -2.85 4.03 4.56
CA ARG A 296 -2.19 2.73 4.48
C ARG A 296 -0.83 2.71 5.18
N SER A 297 0.03 3.68 4.90
CA SER A 297 1.35 3.76 5.56
C SER A 297 1.20 3.96 7.07
N PHE A 298 0.20 4.74 7.47
CA PHE A 298 -0.12 4.97 8.87
C PHE A 298 -0.55 3.71 9.60
N ARG A 299 -1.46 2.94 9.01
CA ARG A 299 -1.89 1.66 9.55
C ARG A 299 -0.70 0.69 9.67
N ASN A 300 0.18 0.67 8.68
CA ASN A 300 1.40 -0.14 8.77
C ASN A 300 2.29 0.28 9.95
N PHE A 301 2.50 1.59 10.12
CA PHE A 301 3.23 2.15 11.26
C PHE A 301 2.61 1.74 12.60
N LEU A 302 1.29 1.91 12.77
CA LEU A 302 0.60 1.52 14.00
C LEU A 302 0.63 0.01 14.23
N ALA A 303 0.61 -0.81 13.17
CA ALA A 303 0.74 -2.25 13.31
C ALA A 303 2.11 -2.68 13.85
N ILE A 304 3.19 -1.97 13.50
CA ILE A 304 4.52 -2.21 14.08
C ILE A 304 4.52 -1.81 15.56
N VAL A 305 3.99 -0.64 15.90
CA VAL A 305 3.93 -0.18 17.31
C VAL A 305 3.09 -1.12 18.18
N VAL A 306 1.90 -1.52 17.73
CA VAL A 306 1.06 -2.51 18.43
C VAL A 306 1.76 -3.88 18.50
N SER A 307 2.68 -4.18 17.58
CA SER A 307 3.49 -5.40 17.66
C SER A 307 4.52 -5.40 18.79
N MET A 308 4.89 -4.25 19.35
CA MET A 308 5.81 -4.16 20.48
C MET A 308 5.15 -4.54 21.82
N LEU A 309 3.81 -4.52 21.90
CA LEU A 309 3.08 -5.00 23.07
C LEU A 309 3.40 -6.48 23.35
N SER A 310 3.82 -6.75 24.57
CA SER A 310 4.15 -8.09 25.07
C SER A 310 3.82 -8.21 26.55
N GLU A 311 3.93 -9.41 27.12
CA GLU A 311 3.75 -9.64 28.56
C GLU A 311 4.71 -8.77 29.40
N LYS A 312 5.92 -8.49 28.87
CA LYS A 312 6.92 -7.63 29.52
C LYS A 312 6.73 -6.15 29.24
N HIS A 313 6.05 -5.81 28.14
CA HIS A 313 5.82 -4.45 27.68
C HIS A 313 4.32 -4.21 27.50
N GLN A 314 3.67 -3.85 28.59
CA GLN A 314 2.22 -3.82 28.72
C GLN A 314 1.58 -2.49 28.25
N ARG A 315 2.38 -1.47 27.94
CA ARG A 315 1.92 -0.10 27.61
C ARG A 315 2.61 0.43 26.36
N LEU A 316 1.91 1.25 25.59
CA LEU A 316 2.47 1.93 24.42
C LEU A 316 3.09 3.27 24.82
N GLU A 317 4.39 3.30 25.06
CA GLU A 317 5.11 4.51 25.41
C GLU A 317 5.47 5.35 24.17
N VAL A 318 5.70 6.65 24.39
CA VAL A 318 6.15 7.56 23.31
C VAL A 318 7.40 7.04 22.62
N ASN A 319 8.32 6.41 23.37
CA ASN A 319 9.55 5.86 22.82
C ASN A 319 9.29 4.77 21.78
N ASP A 320 8.24 3.96 21.93
CA ASP A 320 7.87 2.92 20.95
C ASP A 320 7.52 3.54 19.60
N PHE A 321 6.78 4.66 19.62
CA PHE A 321 6.44 5.39 18.40
C PHE A 321 7.66 6.06 17.77
N VAL A 322 8.59 6.57 18.58
CA VAL A 322 9.85 7.16 18.10
C VAL A 322 10.74 6.09 17.48
N GLU A 323 10.90 4.92 18.11
CA GLU A 323 11.66 3.80 17.59
C GLU A 323 11.05 3.24 16.30
N ALA A 324 9.73 3.05 16.28
CA ALA A 324 9.03 2.67 15.05
C ALA A 324 9.22 3.73 13.96
N SER A 325 9.14 5.03 14.29
CA SER A 325 9.32 6.11 13.32
C SER A 325 10.72 6.13 12.72
N LYS A 326 11.76 5.79 13.50
CA LYS A 326 13.12 5.60 13.00
C LYS A 326 13.19 4.48 11.96
N MET A 327 12.52 3.35 12.17
CA MET A 327 12.47 2.25 11.19
C MET A 327 11.89 2.68 9.83
N PHE A 328 10.91 3.59 9.81
CA PHE A 328 10.33 4.12 8.56
C PHE A 328 11.13 5.28 7.94
N SER A 329 11.99 5.94 8.72
CA SER A 329 12.76 7.10 8.27
C SER A 329 14.23 6.78 7.95
N GLN A 330 14.68 5.57 8.28
CA GLN A 330 16.03 5.10 7.99
C GLN A 330 16.24 4.93 6.49
N ASP A 331 17.45 5.24 6.04
CA ASP A 331 17.86 5.00 4.67
C ASP A 331 18.38 3.56 4.54
N ASP A 332 17.63 2.72 3.82
CA ASP A 332 17.98 1.31 3.59
C ASP A 332 19.36 1.16 2.95
N LYS A 333 19.79 2.11 2.10
CA LYS A 333 21.12 2.06 1.48
C LYS A 333 22.22 2.26 2.51
N VAL A 334 22.02 3.13 3.50
CA VAL A 334 22.99 3.36 4.58
C VAL A 334 23.09 2.12 5.47
N LEU A 335 21.96 1.50 5.82
CA LEU A 335 21.94 0.25 6.59
C LEU A 335 22.64 -0.90 5.84
N MET A 336 22.44 -1.00 4.52
CA MET A 336 23.17 -1.98 3.70
C MET A 336 24.67 -1.72 3.69
N LEU A 337 25.12 -0.46 3.68
CA LEU A 337 26.54 -0.09 3.77
C LEU A 337 27.13 -0.45 5.13
N GLU A 338 26.40 -0.26 6.23
CA GLU A 338 26.83 -0.66 7.58
C GLU A 338 27.08 -2.17 7.70
N GLY A 339 26.41 -2.99 6.88
CA GLY A 339 26.59 -4.44 6.84
C GLY A 339 27.71 -4.96 5.91
N LEU A 340 28.38 -4.08 5.16
CA LEU A 340 29.45 -4.48 4.24
C LEU A 340 30.72 -4.92 4.97
N SER A 341 31.59 -5.67 4.31
CA SER A 341 32.93 -5.94 4.83
C SER A 341 33.82 -4.68 4.75
N VAL A 342 34.89 -4.66 5.55
CA VAL A 342 35.86 -3.56 5.55
C VAL A 342 36.48 -3.34 4.16
N LEU A 343 36.76 -4.42 3.42
CA LEU A 343 37.29 -4.34 2.05
C LEU A 343 36.29 -3.66 1.11
N GLU A 344 35.02 -4.05 1.18
CA GLU A 344 33.96 -3.45 0.35
C GLU A 344 33.75 -1.98 0.71
N MET A 345 33.80 -1.63 2.00
CA MET A 345 33.76 -0.24 2.44
C MET A 345 34.95 0.57 1.89
N CYS A 346 36.16 0.01 1.85
CA CYS A 346 37.29 0.65 1.20
C CYS A 346 37.05 0.89 -0.30
N LEU A 347 36.45 -0.08 -1.00
CA LEU A 347 36.11 0.07 -2.42
C LEU A 347 35.02 1.13 -2.63
N ILE A 348 34.01 1.19 -1.75
CA ILE A 348 32.97 2.23 -1.77
C ILE A 348 33.57 3.62 -1.55
N ILE A 349 34.54 3.77 -0.63
CA ILE A 349 35.25 5.03 -0.41
C ILE A 349 36.11 5.39 -1.63
N ALA A 350 36.79 4.42 -2.26
CA ALA A 350 37.48 4.66 -3.53
C ALA A 350 36.53 5.14 -4.63
N MET A 351 35.33 4.53 -4.75
CA MET A 351 34.30 4.92 -5.71
C MET A 351 33.79 6.33 -5.44
N LYS A 352 33.56 6.68 -4.16
CA LYS A 352 33.19 8.04 -3.75
C LYS A 352 34.23 9.05 -4.25
N HIS A 353 35.51 8.83 -3.92
CA HIS A 353 36.60 9.73 -4.30
C HIS A 353 36.76 9.84 -5.81
N GLU A 354 36.65 8.73 -6.54
CA GLU A 354 36.70 8.77 -8.01
C GLU A 354 35.53 9.59 -8.58
N THR A 355 34.32 9.41 -8.02
CA THR A 355 33.13 10.16 -8.43
C THR A 355 33.27 11.65 -8.13
N GLU A 356 33.89 12.03 -7.00
CA GLU A 356 34.11 13.44 -6.61
C GLU A 356 35.18 14.13 -7.47
N ILE A 357 36.24 13.42 -7.84
CA ILE A 357 37.36 13.99 -8.64
C ILE A 357 36.96 14.19 -10.10
N TYR A 358 36.16 13.27 -10.64
CA TYR A 358 35.75 13.27 -12.04
C TYR A 358 34.28 13.71 -12.22
N ASP A 359 33.73 14.48 -11.28
CA ASP A 359 32.39 15.10 -11.35
C ASP A 359 31.26 14.14 -11.80
N GLY A 360 31.27 12.90 -11.29
CA GLY A 360 30.23 11.91 -11.59
C GLY A 360 30.39 11.16 -12.92
N GLU A 361 31.54 11.27 -13.59
CA GLU A 361 31.87 10.44 -14.74
C GLU A 361 31.89 8.94 -14.38
N PRO A 362 31.47 8.05 -15.31
CA PRO A 362 31.47 6.63 -15.05
C PRO A 362 32.91 6.09 -14.99
N PHE A 363 33.16 5.16 -14.07
CA PHE A 363 34.48 4.55 -13.86
C PHE A 363 34.46 3.04 -14.15
N ASN A 364 35.64 2.47 -14.37
CA ASN A 364 35.83 1.02 -14.54
C ASN A 364 36.45 0.40 -13.26
N PHE A 365 36.56 -0.93 -13.25
CA PHE A 365 37.15 -1.64 -12.10
C PHE A 365 38.61 -1.25 -11.87
N GLU A 366 39.39 -1.07 -12.94
CA GLU A 366 40.81 -0.72 -12.85
C GLU A 366 41.06 0.65 -12.19
N ALA A 367 40.21 1.65 -12.45
CA ALA A 367 40.30 2.96 -11.81
C ALA A 367 40.16 2.84 -10.28
N ILE A 368 39.13 2.11 -9.84
CA ILE A 368 38.88 1.84 -8.42
C ILE A 368 40.00 1.01 -7.79
N TYR A 369 40.45 -0.04 -8.48
CA TYR A 369 41.54 -0.90 -8.02
C TYR A 369 42.83 -0.11 -7.82
N ASN A 370 43.20 0.74 -8.78
CA ASN A 370 44.39 1.59 -8.69
C ASN A 370 44.31 2.55 -7.50
N ARG A 371 43.13 3.13 -7.22
CA ARG A 371 42.92 4.01 -6.07
C ARG A 371 43.01 3.26 -4.74
N TYR A 372 42.38 2.09 -4.65
CA TYR A 372 42.49 1.22 -3.49
C TYR A 372 43.95 0.80 -3.23
N MET A 373 44.69 0.40 -4.27
CA MET A 373 46.10 0.02 -4.13
C MET A 373 46.99 1.17 -3.67
N LYS A 374 46.74 2.41 -4.13
CA LYS A 374 47.45 3.60 -3.62
C LYS A 374 47.25 3.78 -2.11
N PHE A 375 46.02 3.59 -1.63
CA PHE A 375 45.70 3.66 -0.21
C PHE A 375 46.31 2.50 0.59
N ALA A 376 46.12 1.26 0.15
CA ALA A 376 46.67 0.08 0.83
C ALA A 376 48.20 0.09 0.93
N ASN A 377 48.90 0.61 -0.07
CA ASN A 377 50.37 0.71 -0.04
C ASN A 377 50.88 1.82 0.90
N GLN A 378 50.06 2.85 1.19
CA GLN A 378 50.42 3.93 2.11
C GLN A 378 50.21 3.54 3.57
N HIS A 379 49.34 2.56 3.83
CA HIS A 379 48.91 2.17 5.16
C HIS A 379 49.27 0.71 5.45
N SER A 380 50.30 0.48 6.27
CA SER A 380 50.79 -0.85 6.62
C SER A 380 49.83 -1.69 7.46
N SER A 381 48.81 -1.07 8.07
CA SER A 381 47.79 -1.77 8.87
C SER A 381 46.78 -2.55 8.01
N ILE A 382 46.66 -2.19 6.73
CA ILE A 382 45.71 -2.78 5.81
C ILE A 382 46.40 -3.94 5.10
N GLN A 383 45.90 -5.15 5.36
CA GLN A 383 46.43 -6.34 4.70
C GLN A 383 46.26 -6.20 3.19
N THR A 384 47.34 -6.38 2.44
CA THR A 384 47.30 -6.39 0.98
C THR A 384 46.51 -7.60 0.50
N VAL A 385 45.36 -7.33 -0.10
CA VAL A 385 44.45 -8.37 -0.60
C VAL A 385 44.76 -8.67 -2.06
N GLN A 386 44.65 -9.95 -2.46
CA GLN A 386 44.88 -10.35 -3.86
C GLN A 386 43.79 -9.81 -4.79
N LYS A 387 44.16 -9.42 -6.02
CA LYS A 387 43.25 -8.90 -7.06
C LYS A 387 41.96 -9.74 -7.23
N PRO A 388 41.98 -11.09 -7.27
CA PRO A 388 40.75 -11.89 -7.41
C PRO A 388 39.73 -11.69 -6.29
N VAL A 389 40.18 -11.44 -5.06
CA VAL A 389 39.31 -11.18 -3.91
C VAL A 389 38.67 -9.79 -4.03
N ILE A 390 39.44 -8.80 -4.48
CA ILE A 390 38.94 -7.44 -4.75
C ILE A 390 37.92 -7.46 -5.89
N THR A 391 38.18 -8.25 -6.95
CA THR A 391 37.20 -8.47 -8.03
C THR A 391 35.92 -9.09 -7.50
N LYS A 392 36.00 -10.04 -6.55
CA LYS A 392 34.81 -10.63 -5.92
C LYS A 392 34.04 -9.64 -5.04
N ALA A 393 34.73 -8.82 -4.27
CA ALA A 393 34.12 -7.73 -3.51
C ALA A 393 33.41 -6.71 -4.43
N PHE A 394 34.04 -6.35 -5.56
CA PHE A 394 33.43 -5.49 -6.56
C PHE A 394 32.20 -6.14 -7.24
N GLU A 395 32.27 -7.43 -7.57
CA GLU A 395 31.11 -8.19 -8.08
C GLU A 395 29.96 -8.20 -7.06
N HIS A 396 30.25 -8.33 -5.76
CA HIS A 396 29.24 -8.26 -4.71
C HIS A 396 28.60 -6.87 -4.62
N ILE A 397 29.38 -5.79 -4.59
CA ILE A 397 28.88 -4.40 -4.61
C ILE A 397 27.98 -4.14 -5.82
N LYS A 398 28.34 -4.69 -6.98
CA LYS A 398 27.51 -4.64 -8.19
C LYS A 398 26.18 -5.37 -8.00
N ASN A 399 26.21 -6.57 -7.40
CA ASN A 399 24.99 -7.33 -7.12
C ASN A 399 24.08 -6.66 -6.08
N LEU A 400 24.63 -5.79 -5.23
CA LEU A 400 23.86 -4.93 -4.32
C LEU A 400 23.27 -3.69 -5.00
N GLU A 401 23.43 -3.55 -6.32
CA GLU A 401 22.91 -2.44 -7.13
C GLU A 401 23.40 -1.05 -6.69
N PHE A 402 24.56 -0.96 -6.03
CA PHE A 402 25.23 0.33 -5.81
C PHE A 402 25.91 0.88 -7.07
N LEU A 403 26.08 0.02 -8.08
CA LEU A 403 26.69 0.31 -9.37
C LEU A 403 25.75 -0.08 -10.50
N LEU A 404 25.47 0.86 -11.42
CA LEU A 404 24.76 0.56 -12.66
C LEU A 404 25.71 0.55 -13.85
N PRO A 405 25.68 -0.48 -14.71
CA PRO A 405 26.47 -0.46 -15.93
C PRO A 405 25.96 0.62 -16.89
N THR A 406 26.86 1.43 -17.45
CA THR A 406 26.51 2.48 -18.43
C THR A 406 26.14 1.91 -19.80
N SER A 407 26.57 0.67 -20.09
CA SER A 407 26.23 -0.05 -21.31
C SER A 407 25.14 -1.09 -21.04
N GLY A 408 24.15 -1.19 -21.92
CA GLY A 408 23.08 -2.19 -21.83
C GLY A 408 23.63 -3.62 -21.83
N ALA A 409 22.86 -4.56 -21.28
CA ALA A 409 23.25 -5.96 -21.03
C ALA A 409 23.80 -6.77 -22.24
N ASN A 410 23.79 -6.19 -23.45
CA ASN A 410 24.21 -6.82 -24.71
C ASN A 410 25.61 -6.40 -25.21
N SER A 411 26.38 -5.59 -24.48
CA SER A 411 27.76 -5.28 -24.90
C SER A 411 28.76 -6.35 -24.44
N LYS A 412 29.47 -6.94 -25.39
CA LYS A 412 30.58 -7.89 -25.15
C LYS A 412 31.84 -7.13 -24.73
N VAL A 413 31.81 -6.45 -23.60
CA VAL A 413 32.99 -5.83 -22.98
C VAL A 413 33.50 -6.76 -21.89
N GLU A 414 34.82 -6.91 -21.77
CA GLU A 414 35.42 -7.63 -20.66
C GLU A 414 35.00 -7.02 -19.33
N LYS A 415 34.72 -7.87 -18.34
CA LYS A 415 34.12 -7.46 -17.06
C LYS A 415 34.91 -6.36 -16.33
N GLU A 416 36.23 -6.35 -16.47
CA GLU A 416 37.14 -5.40 -15.81
C GLU A 416 37.10 -3.99 -16.43
N TYR A 417 36.75 -3.89 -17.72
CA TYR A 417 36.70 -2.64 -18.48
C TYR A 417 35.30 -2.09 -18.70
N GLN A 418 34.29 -2.75 -18.12
CA GLN A 418 32.92 -2.23 -18.13
C GLN A 418 32.84 -0.96 -17.28
N TYR A 419 32.21 0.07 -17.84
CA TYR A 419 31.95 1.32 -17.15
C TYR A 419 30.69 1.24 -16.28
N TYR A 420 30.80 1.78 -15.07
CA TYR A 420 29.74 1.81 -14.06
C TYR A 420 29.48 3.24 -13.58
N LYS A 421 28.21 3.53 -13.31
CA LYS A 421 27.76 4.72 -12.62
C LYS A 421 27.48 4.38 -11.16
N PHE A 422 27.99 5.20 -10.26
CA PHE A 422 27.78 5.06 -8.83
C PHE A 422 26.44 5.68 -8.40
N LEU A 423 25.67 4.95 -7.58
CA LEU A 423 24.31 5.32 -7.18
C LEU A 423 24.19 5.85 -5.75
N LEU A 424 25.30 5.93 -5.03
CA LEU A 424 25.33 6.41 -3.65
C LEU A 424 25.76 7.87 -3.61
N THR A 425 25.13 8.63 -2.73
CA THR A 425 25.53 10.00 -2.45
C THR A 425 26.72 10.02 -1.47
N PRO A 426 27.59 11.05 -1.55
CA PRO A 426 28.66 11.22 -0.57
C PRO A 426 28.15 11.27 0.89
N GLN A 427 26.97 11.86 1.11
CA GLN A 427 26.36 11.97 2.44
C GLN A 427 26.01 10.60 3.04
N GLN A 428 25.39 9.72 2.25
CA GLN A 428 25.06 8.35 2.68
C GLN A 428 26.30 7.56 3.08
N ILE A 429 27.40 7.71 2.34
CA ILE A 429 28.67 7.02 2.63
C ILE A 429 29.29 7.58 3.91
N MET A 430 29.28 8.90 4.08
CA MET A 430 29.79 9.54 5.29
C MET A 430 28.97 9.17 6.54
N GLU A 431 27.66 8.99 6.40
CA GLU A 431 26.79 8.50 7.47
C GLU A 431 27.11 7.04 7.80
N ALA A 432 27.19 6.17 6.80
CA ALA A 432 27.54 4.76 6.98
C ALA A 432 28.92 4.59 7.64
N VAL A 433 29.93 5.35 7.22
CA VAL A 433 31.28 5.31 7.81
C VAL A 433 31.29 5.71 9.29
N LYS A 434 30.42 6.65 9.70
CA LYS A 434 30.30 7.06 11.10
C LYS A 434 29.61 6.01 11.97
N ASN A 435 28.63 5.32 11.42
CA ASN A 435 27.84 4.32 12.13
C ASN A 435 28.47 2.91 12.10
N TYR A 436 29.43 2.66 11.20
CA TYR A 436 30.04 1.36 10.99
C TYR A 436 30.74 0.83 12.27
N PRO A 437 30.33 -0.34 12.81
CA PRO A 437 30.89 -0.88 14.04
C PRO A 437 32.31 -1.41 13.81
N GLY A 438 33.30 -0.85 14.52
CA GLY A 438 34.67 -1.36 14.50
C GLY A 438 35.47 -1.02 13.24
N LEU A 439 35.11 0.05 12.52
CA LEU A 439 35.86 0.50 11.35
C LEU A 439 37.28 0.94 11.78
N PRO A 440 38.36 0.44 11.13
CA PRO A 440 39.71 0.94 11.35
C PRO A 440 39.80 2.47 11.17
N THR A 441 40.48 3.14 12.09
CA THR A 441 40.58 4.61 12.11
C THR A 441 41.16 5.19 10.83
N GLU A 442 42.09 4.48 10.20
CA GLU A 442 42.73 4.88 8.94
C GLU A 442 41.72 4.98 7.80
N ILE A 443 40.74 4.07 7.76
CA ILE A 443 39.67 4.06 6.74
C ILE A 443 38.70 5.21 7.01
N SER A 444 38.36 5.49 8.28
CA SER A 444 37.51 6.65 8.61
C SER A 444 38.17 7.98 8.23
N GLN A 445 39.49 8.10 8.42
CA GLN A 445 40.26 9.30 8.05
C GLN A 445 40.31 9.44 6.53
N TRP A 446 40.53 8.33 5.82
CA TRP A 446 40.54 8.33 4.37
C TRP A 446 39.19 8.71 3.75
N ALA A 447 38.07 8.29 4.36
CA ALA A 447 36.73 8.70 3.93
C ALA A 447 36.48 10.21 4.12
N MET A 448 37.05 10.79 5.17
CA MET A 448 36.96 12.23 5.49
C MET A 448 37.91 13.10 4.68
N THR A 449 38.94 12.52 4.08
CA THR A 449 39.90 13.27 3.26
C THR A 449 39.21 13.65 1.96
N THR A 450 38.84 14.92 1.82
CA THR A 450 38.43 15.47 0.52
C THR A 450 39.64 15.51 -0.38
N VAL A 451 39.58 14.84 -1.54
CA VAL A 451 40.66 14.84 -2.54
C VAL A 451 40.69 16.17 -3.29
#